data_AF-A0ABD2MBV6-F1
#
_entry.id   AF-A0ABD2MBV6-F1
#
_cell.length_a   1.000
_cell.length_b   1.000
_cell.length_c   1.000
_cell.angle_alpha   90.00
_cell.angle_beta   90.00
_cell.angle_gamma   90.00
#
_symmetry.space_group_name_H-M   'P 1'
#
loop_
_entity.id
_entity.type
_entity.pdbx_description
1 polymer ?
#
loop_
_entity_poly.entity_id
_entity_poly.type
_entity_poly.pdbx_seq_one_letter_code
_entity_poly.pdbx_strand_id
1 'polypeptide(L)'
;MAFVPIKDGEFTSTIYAMRARRWHGLGSAVPFRSVGNTLLLHESAVVEACNLKFAIEYRMKNMEAAAEALSDLPARMEEELDPVTLHNQAQTEKQPWLANKWTKRIGQQFLAN
;
A
#
# COMPACT_ATOMS: atom_id res chain seq x y z
N MET A 1 43.56 -19.00 -33.30
CA MET A 1 42.91 -18.00 -34.16
C MET A 1 42.34 -16.92 -33.27
N ALA A 2 42.82 -15.67 -33.41
CA ALA A 2 42.48 -14.55 -32.55
C ALA A 2 41.14 -13.92 -32.98
N PHE A 3 40.30 -13.57 -32.00
CA PHE A 3 38.99 -12.96 -32.18
C PHE A 3 39.15 -11.48 -32.60
N VAL A 4 38.61 -11.11 -33.76
CA VAL A 4 38.63 -9.74 -34.28
C VAL A 4 37.46 -8.96 -33.67
N PRO A 5 37.68 -7.83 -32.97
CA PRO A 5 36.60 -6.99 -32.49
C PRO A 5 36.05 -6.14 -33.65
N ILE A 6 34.78 -6.34 -33.98
CA ILE A 6 34.05 -5.48 -34.92
C ILE A 6 33.80 -4.15 -34.21
N LYS A 7 34.58 -3.13 -34.59
CA LYS A 7 34.20 -1.74 -34.39
C LYS A 7 33.09 -1.48 -35.40
N ASP A 8 31.90 -1.19 -34.90
CA ASP A 8 30.93 -0.21 -35.41
C ASP A 8 29.60 -0.48 -34.71
N GLY A 9 29.23 0.48 -33.85
CA GLY A 9 28.27 0.35 -32.76
C GLY A 9 26.80 0.37 -33.20
N GLU A 10 26.39 -0.52 -34.10
CA GLU A 10 24.98 -0.57 -34.55
C GLU A 10 24.31 -1.94 -34.44
N PHE A 11 25.06 -3.05 -34.33
CA PHE A 11 24.47 -4.40 -34.35
C PHE A 11 24.20 -5.05 -32.98
N THR A 12 24.63 -4.45 -31.87
CA THR A 12 24.30 -4.96 -30.52
C THR A 12 23.00 -4.38 -29.96
N SER A 13 22.37 -3.42 -30.67
CA SER A 13 21.21 -2.70 -30.15
C SER A 13 19.92 -3.53 -30.18
N THR A 14 19.66 -4.37 -31.17
CA THR A 14 18.31 -4.98 -31.34
C THR A 14 18.07 -6.21 -30.44
N ILE A 15 19.07 -7.06 -30.23
CA ILE A 15 18.94 -8.26 -29.38
C ILE A 15 19.05 -7.89 -27.88
N TYR A 16 19.94 -6.97 -27.52
CA TYR A 16 19.98 -6.42 -26.15
C TYR A 16 18.76 -5.52 -25.86
N ALA A 17 18.24 -4.74 -26.82
CA ALA A 17 17.00 -3.99 -26.63
C ALA A 17 15.75 -4.89 -26.53
N MET A 18 15.74 -6.07 -27.16
CA MET A 18 14.64 -7.03 -26.98
C MET A 18 14.67 -7.71 -25.60
N ARG A 19 15.84 -7.90 -24.99
CA ARG A 19 15.95 -8.41 -23.61
C ARG A 19 15.63 -7.34 -22.56
N ALA A 20 15.93 -6.07 -22.82
CA ALA A 20 15.59 -4.95 -21.95
C ALA A 20 14.07 -4.66 -21.91
N ARG A 21 13.33 -4.90 -23.00
CA ARG A 21 11.86 -4.73 -23.03
C ARG A 21 11.07 -5.80 -22.27
N ARG A 22 11.72 -6.88 -21.83
CA ARG A 22 11.10 -7.94 -21.02
C ARG A 22 11.26 -7.73 -19.51
N TRP A 23 12.06 -6.74 -19.10
CA TRP A 23 12.32 -6.40 -17.70
C TRP A 23 12.19 -4.89 -17.42
N HIS A 24 11.29 -4.19 -18.13
CA HIS A 24 10.67 -2.95 -17.61
C HIS A 24 9.38 -3.26 -16.84
N GLY A 25 9.41 -4.38 -16.10
CA GLY A 25 8.54 -4.66 -14.98
C GLY A 25 9.30 -4.39 -13.67
N LEU A 26 9.60 -3.13 -13.39
CA LEU A 26 9.95 -2.68 -12.05
C LEU A 26 9.73 -1.18 -11.93
N GLY A 27 8.69 -0.81 -11.19
CA GLY A 27 8.41 0.57 -10.82
C GLY A 27 7.59 1.35 -11.85
N SER A 28 6.34 0.94 -12.09
CA SER A 28 5.33 1.96 -12.37
C SER A 28 5.18 2.79 -11.09
N ALA A 29 6.07 3.77 -10.91
CA ALA A 29 5.70 5.00 -10.22
C ALA A 29 4.69 5.72 -11.14
N VAL A 30 3.54 5.09 -11.36
CA VAL A 30 2.35 5.82 -11.76
C VAL A 30 2.12 6.78 -10.60
N PRO A 31 2.14 8.10 -10.82
CA PRO A 31 1.76 9.02 -9.76
C PRO A 31 0.41 8.53 -9.24
N PHE A 32 0.28 8.41 -7.92
CA PHE A 32 -0.99 8.08 -7.27
C PHE A 32 -1.98 9.16 -7.70
N ARG A 33 -2.73 8.88 -8.77
CA ARG A 33 -3.77 9.76 -9.26
C ARG A 33 -4.94 9.46 -8.34
N SER A 34 -5.28 10.43 -7.51
CA SER A 34 -6.51 10.33 -6.73
C SER A 34 -7.65 9.99 -7.69
N VAL A 35 -8.45 9.01 -7.30
CA VAL A 35 -9.72 8.68 -7.95
C VAL A 35 -10.69 9.87 -7.84
N GLY A 36 -10.53 10.69 -6.79
CA GLY A 36 -11.41 11.81 -6.47
C GLY A 36 -12.80 11.35 -6.02
N ASN A 37 -13.58 12.27 -5.46
CA ASN A 37 -14.97 12.03 -5.07
C ASN A 37 -15.91 12.15 -6.28
N THR A 38 -15.76 11.26 -7.25
CA THR A 38 -16.59 11.21 -8.46
C THR A 38 -17.97 10.61 -8.18
N LEU A 39 -18.98 11.00 -8.98
CA LEU A 39 -20.34 10.44 -8.86
C LEU A 39 -20.35 8.92 -9.06
N LEU A 40 -19.57 8.40 -10.01
CA LEU A 40 -19.44 6.97 -10.25
C LEU A 40 -18.92 6.22 -9.01
N LEU A 41 -17.97 6.81 -8.28
CA LEU A 41 -17.46 6.21 -7.05
C LEU A 41 -18.54 6.17 -5.97
N HIS A 42 -19.32 7.24 -5.81
CA HIS A 42 -20.42 7.27 -4.86
C HIS A 42 -21.53 6.26 -5.23
N GLU A 43 -21.91 6.18 -6.50
CA GLU A 43 -22.91 5.22 -7.01
C GLU A 43 -22.46 3.77 -6.83
N SER A 44 -21.14 3.50 -6.88
CA SER A 44 -20.59 2.16 -6.65
C SER A 44 -20.72 1.69 -5.20
N ALA A 45 -20.94 2.62 -4.26
CA ALA A 45 -20.99 2.37 -2.81
C ALA A 45 -19.77 1.64 -2.24
N VAL A 46 -18.64 1.64 -2.96
CA VAL A 46 -17.42 0.89 -2.57
C VAL A 46 -16.83 1.44 -1.27
N VAL A 47 -16.84 2.76 -1.09
CA VAL A 47 -16.33 3.39 0.13
C VAL A 47 -17.18 2.99 1.34
N GLU A 48 -18.51 3.05 1.20
CA GLU A 48 -19.48 2.68 2.22
C GLU A 48 -19.38 1.19 2.57
N ALA A 49 -19.22 0.33 1.56
CA ALA A 49 -19.05 -1.11 1.75
C ALA A 49 -17.74 -1.45 2.49
N CYS A 50 -16.61 -0.85 2.10
CA CYS A 50 -15.32 -1.04 2.76
C CYS A 50 -15.36 -0.52 4.22
N ASN A 51 -15.97 0.64 4.45
CA ASN A 51 -16.13 1.17 5.81
C ASN A 51 -17.02 0.29 6.69
N LEU A 52 -18.06 -0.32 6.13
CA LEU A 52 -18.90 -1.27 6.86
C LEU A 52 -18.15 -2.58 7.16
N LYS A 53 -17.39 -3.10 6.19
CA LYS A 53 -16.51 -4.27 6.37
C LYS A 53 -15.52 -4.02 7.51
N PHE A 54 -14.85 -2.86 7.52
CA PHE A 54 -13.97 -2.45 8.61
C PHE A 54 -14.70 -2.46 9.96
N ALA A 55 -15.88 -1.84 10.05
CA ALA A 55 -16.62 -1.74 11.31
C ALA A 55 -17.01 -3.11 11.87
N ILE A 56 -17.38 -4.07 11.02
CA ILE A 56 -17.72 -5.43 11.43
C ILE A 56 -16.47 -6.15 11.96
N GLU A 57 -15.38 -6.17 11.19
CA GLU A 57 -14.13 -6.85 11.56
C GLU A 57 -13.51 -6.25 12.83
N TYR A 58 -13.54 -4.92 12.95
CA TYR A 58 -13.07 -4.21 14.14
C TYR A 58 -13.87 -4.59 15.38
N ARG A 59 -15.21 -4.70 15.26
CA ARG A 59 -16.06 -5.19 16.36
C ARG A 59 -15.82 -6.65 16.70
N MET A 60 -15.46 -7.47 15.70
CA MET A 60 -15.07 -8.87 15.89
C MET A 60 -13.63 -9.04 16.40
N LYS A 61 -12.90 -7.94 16.66
CA LYS A 61 -11.50 -7.89 17.08
C LYS A 61 -10.52 -8.51 16.07
N ASN A 62 -10.94 -8.63 14.81
CA ASN A 62 -10.10 -9.13 13.74
C ASN A 62 -9.36 -7.97 13.07
N MET A 63 -8.24 -7.58 13.67
CA MET A 63 -7.53 -6.34 13.30
C MET A 63 -6.83 -6.44 11.94
N GLU A 64 -6.42 -7.64 11.53
CA GLU A 64 -5.79 -7.88 10.23
C GLU A 64 -6.80 -7.70 9.10
N ALA A 65 -7.99 -8.32 9.21
CA ALA A 65 -9.06 -8.16 8.23
C ALA A 65 -9.63 -6.73 8.20
N ALA A 66 -9.66 -6.05 9.35
CA ALA A 66 -10.02 -4.64 9.41
C ALA A 66 -9.01 -3.78 8.63
N ALA A 67 -7.70 -3.97 8.84
CA ALA A 67 -6.67 -3.24 8.10
C ALA A 67 -6.73 -3.54 6.59
N GLU A 68 -7.00 -4.78 6.21
CA GLU A 68 -7.20 -5.19 4.81
C GLU A 68 -8.38 -4.44 4.16
N ALA A 69 -9.51 -4.32 4.88
CA ALA A 69 -10.67 -3.58 4.39
C ALA A 69 -10.38 -2.09 4.10
N LEU A 70 -9.45 -1.47 4.83
CA LEU A 70 -8.98 -0.10 4.53
C LEU A 70 -7.99 -0.06 3.37
N SER A 71 -7.21 -1.12 3.16
CA SER A 71 -6.30 -1.22 2.01
C SER A 71 -7.05 -1.42 0.67
N ASP A 72 -8.27 -1.96 0.74
CA ASP A 72 -9.19 -2.10 -0.40
C ASP A 72 -9.79 -0.75 -0.87
N LEU A 73 -9.66 0.32 -0.06
CA LEU A 73 -10.23 1.62 -0.41
C LEU A 73 -9.56 2.21 -1.66
N PRO A 74 -10.34 2.92 -2.51
CA PRO A 74 -9.78 3.59 -3.66
C PRO A 74 -8.77 4.66 -3.24
N ALA A 75 -7.73 4.79 -4.07
CA ALA A 75 -6.70 5.80 -3.94
C ALA A 75 -7.29 7.22 -3.89
N ARG A 76 -7.26 7.89 -2.73
CA ARG A 76 -7.76 9.27 -2.54
C ARG A 76 -6.79 10.09 -1.68
N MET A 77 -6.79 11.41 -1.84
CA MET A 77 -6.00 12.31 -0.96
C MET A 77 -6.68 12.46 0.40
N GLU A 78 -5.92 12.78 1.44
CA GLU A 78 -6.45 12.89 2.81
C GLU A 78 -7.56 13.95 2.92
N GLU A 79 -7.43 15.06 2.18
CA GLU A 79 -8.42 16.14 2.14
C GLU A 79 -9.75 15.73 1.49
N GLU A 80 -9.76 14.65 0.71
CA GLU A 80 -10.94 14.11 0.02
C GLU A 80 -11.61 12.97 0.80
N LEU A 81 -10.97 12.49 1.87
CA LEU A 81 -11.51 11.41 2.69
C LEU A 81 -12.72 11.88 3.48
N ASP A 82 -13.71 11.01 3.55
CA ASP A 82 -14.89 11.19 4.38
C ASP A 82 -14.53 11.00 5.87
N PRO A 83 -15.29 11.62 6.79
CA PRO A 83 -14.99 11.54 8.23
C PRO A 83 -15.02 10.11 8.80
N VAL A 84 -15.76 9.19 8.18
CA VAL A 84 -15.82 7.78 8.61
C VAL A 84 -14.53 7.06 8.26
N THR A 85 -14.02 7.25 7.04
CA THR A 85 -12.74 6.69 6.62
C THR A 85 -11.59 7.21 7.48
N LEU A 86 -11.53 8.53 7.75
CA LEU A 86 -10.53 9.12 8.65
C LEU A 86 -10.59 8.54 10.06
N HIS A 87 -11.79 8.36 10.60
CA HIS A 87 -11.98 7.74 11.90
C HIS A 87 -11.45 6.30 11.94
N ASN A 88 -11.77 5.49 10.92
CA ASN A 88 -11.32 4.10 10.82
C ASN A 88 -9.80 3.98 10.69
N GLN A 89 -9.17 4.88 9.92
CA GLN A 89 -7.70 4.96 9.82
C GLN A 89 -7.07 5.28 11.18
N ALA A 90 -7.56 6.30 11.89
CA ALA A 90 -7.05 6.66 13.22
C ALA A 90 -7.21 5.54 14.26
N GLN A 91 -8.28 4.74 14.16
CA GLN A 91 -8.46 3.57 15.03
C GLN A 91 -7.41 2.49 14.79
N THR A 92 -6.96 2.34 13.55
CA THR A 92 -5.92 1.37 13.16
C THR A 92 -4.53 1.84 13.61
N GLU A 93 -4.24 3.14 13.45
CA GLU A 93 -2.95 3.75 13.83
C GLU A 93 -2.66 3.70 15.34
N LYS A 94 -3.68 3.82 16.21
CA LYS A 94 -3.50 3.81 17.67
C LYS A 94 -3.00 2.49 18.25
N GLN A 95 -3.25 1.38 17.55
CA GLN A 95 -3.05 0.03 18.06
C GLN A 95 -1.58 -0.40 18.17
N PRO A 96 -0.66 -0.07 17.23
CA PRO A 96 0.76 -0.36 17.41
C PRO A 96 1.35 0.36 18.63
N TRP A 97 1.06 1.64 18.88
CA TRP A 97 1.67 2.34 20.03
C TRP A 97 1.21 1.81 21.39
N LEU A 98 -0.06 1.42 21.53
CA LEU A 98 -0.58 0.84 22.77
C LEU A 98 0.03 -0.55 23.05
N ALA A 99 0.17 -1.40 22.02
CA ALA A 99 0.81 -2.71 22.15
C ALA A 99 2.29 -2.58 22.60
N ASN A 100 2.99 -1.57 22.08
CA ASN A 100 4.40 -1.31 22.35
C ASN A 100 4.65 -0.71 23.75
N LYS A 101 3.69 0.06 24.29
CA LYS A 101 3.85 0.78 25.56
C LYS A 101 3.69 -0.13 26.79
N TRP A 102 2.86 -1.15 26.70
CA TRP A 102 2.71 -2.16 27.77
C TRP A 102 3.86 -3.17 27.75
N THR A 103 4.22 -3.67 26.57
CA THR A 103 5.37 -4.58 26.40
C THR A 103 6.69 -3.96 26.82
N LYS A 104 6.96 -2.70 26.47
CA LYS A 104 8.17 -1.99 26.93
C LYS A 104 8.21 -1.76 28.43
N ARG A 105 7.08 -1.47 29.08
CA ARG A 105 7.03 -1.28 30.55
C ARG A 105 7.23 -2.58 31.31
N ILE A 106 6.65 -3.67 30.82
CA ILE A 106 6.80 -5.00 31.43
C ILE A 106 8.25 -5.49 31.25
N GLY A 107 8.82 -5.37 30.05
CA GLY A 107 10.21 -5.76 29.79
C GLY A 107 11.25 -5.00 30.59
N GLN A 108 11.02 -3.71 30.91
CA GLN A 108 11.92 -2.94 31.77
C GLN A 108 11.85 -3.33 33.25
N GLN A 109 10.71 -3.82 33.74
CA GLN A 109 10.57 -4.27 35.14
C GLN A 109 11.25 -5.63 35.39
N PHE A 110 11.31 -6.50 34.38
CA PHE A 110 11.94 -7.82 34.50
C PHE A 110 13.47 -7.80 34.33
N LEU A 111 14.06 -6.73 33.81
CA LEU A 111 15.52 -6.56 33.66
C LEU A 111 16.18 -5.85 34.86
N ALA A 112 15.41 -5.47 35.88
CA ALA A 112 15.88 -4.70 37.03
C ALA A 112 16.03 -5.52 38.33
N ASN A 113 15.96 -6.85 38.25
CA ASN A 113 16.20 -7.77 39.38
C ASN A 113 17.30 -8.78 39.03
#